data_AF-A0A958XNK7-F1
#
_entry.id   AF-A0A958XNK7-F1
#
_cell.length_a   1.000
_cell.length_b   1.000
_cell.length_c   1.000
_cell.angle_alpha   90.00
_cell.angle_beta   90.00
_cell.angle_gamma   90.00
#
_symmetry.space_group_name_H-M   'P 1'
#
loop_
_entity.id
_entity.type
_entity.pdbx_description
1 polymer ?
#
loop_
_entity_poly.entity_id
_entity_poly.type
_entity_poly.pdbx_seq_one_letter_code
_entity_poly.pdbx_strand_id
1 'polypeptide(L)'
;MALDLHDQFLEALERKYGTRDLLTSKFGTSSFGDIAKDLCISASQFSKLISGTATQGMYMRSIENIALLEKLDTLEAEKRQLESGTNQLNETLRQTRSGINKAVRNKVLLYGLLTFLAGSVLTYFFAMDGKLGRFEKAEILEHPLARYFDRDFNTPYDSPYLNESEVQDYCPCSAYEGVWALEAEYKLPLPGNKRPGVYYLAKSSDVRMKCAKSQKNITGKGIHLLGYEYLINEIWVDTEETPLSPTYFDKETKTFTEAYHQLDFSTNPKFKKLATIHSFFINNFTIRPDSIIRNGEPCGRFATDVDWALAKEFGVDPKYVLENVLADLTITDCNTIPNPFCDPNELKEGKSVIGFDCYYTIKTENLGIGRGYPYRKAFKLIKQNYSDNLLCGCK
;
A
#
# COMPACT_ATOMS: atom_id res chain seq x y z
N MET A 1 38.75 -25.65 11.31
CA MET A 1 38.85 -25.56 9.83
C MET A 1 37.46 -25.24 9.33
N ALA A 2 37.27 -24.14 8.60
CA ALA A 2 35.96 -23.82 8.03
C ALA A 2 35.65 -24.85 6.92
N LEU A 3 34.47 -25.46 6.96
CA LEU A 3 33.99 -26.37 5.91
C LEU A 3 33.94 -25.62 4.57
N ASP A 4 34.35 -26.28 3.50
CA ASP A 4 34.21 -25.73 2.15
C ASP A 4 32.72 -25.45 1.85
N LEU A 5 32.43 -24.39 1.10
CA LEU A 5 31.05 -23.98 0.80
C LEU A 5 30.31 -25.06 -0.02
N HIS A 6 31.05 -25.89 -0.74
CA HIS A 6 30.53 -27.06 -1.43
C HIS A 6 30.03 -28.12 -0.45
N ASP A 7 30.82 -28.45 0.58
CA ASP A 7 30.45 -29.42 1.61
C ASP A 7 29.24 -28.94 2.41
N GLN A 8 29.22 -27.67 2.80
CA GLN A 8 28.08 -27.06 3.51
C GLN A 8 26.78 -27.13 2.68
N PHE A 9 26.89 -26.96 1.37
CA PHE A 9 25.75 -27.08 0.47
C PHE A 9 25.25 -28.53 0.38
N LEU A 10 26.15 -29.51 0.32
CA LEU A 10 25.78 -30.92 0.30
C LEU A 10 25.13 -31.36 1.62
N GLU A 11 25.68 -30.94 2.76
CA GLU A 11 25.10 -31.21 4.08
C GLU A 11 23.69 -30.59 4.21
N ALA A 12 23.50 -29.35 3.73
CA ALA A 12 22.19 -28.71 3.73
C ALA A 12 21.16 -29.49 2.89
N LEU A 13 21.57 -30.00 1.72
CA LEU A 13 20.71 -30.84 0.89
C LEU A 13 20.36 -32.17 1.57
N GLU A 14 21.33 -32.83 2.20
CA GLU A 14 21.08 -34.09 2.89
C GLU A 14 20.15 -33.91 4.09
N ARG A 15 20.26 -32.79 4.80
CA ARG A 15 19.39 -32.46 5.93
C ARG A 15 17.93 -32.26 5.51
N LYS A 16 17.68 -31.58 4.39
CA LYS A 16 16.30 -31.33 3.93
C LYS A 16 15.71 -32.47 3.09
N TYR A 17 16.48 -33.03 2.16
CA TYR A 17 15.96 -33.97 1.16
C TYR A 17 16.33 -35.43 1.45
N GLY A 18 17.25 -35.69 2.38
CA GLY A 18 17.70 -37.02 2.77
C GLY A 18 19.00 -37.45 2.08
N THR A 19 19.47 -38.66 2.40
CA THR A 19 20.78 -39.16 1.98
C THR A 19 20.99 -39.08 0.46
N ARG A 20 22.19 -38.67 0.05
CA ARG A 20 22.59 -38.60 -1.36
C ARG A 20 22.76 -39.99 -1.97
N ASP A 21 22.09 -40.24 -3.09
CA ASP A 21 22.35 -41.39 -3.96
C ASP A 21 23.05 -40.95 -5.25
N LEU A 22 24.34 -41.27 -5.34
CA LEU A 22 25.20 -40.94 -6.47
C LEU A 22 24.85 -41.70 -7.75
N LEU A 23 24.22 -42.88 -7.65
CA LEU A 23 23.87 -43.70 -8.80
C LEU A 23 22.60 -43.21 -9.49
N THR A 24 21.66 -42.65 -8.73
CA THR A 24 20.36 -42.22 -9.25
C THR A 24 20.20 -40.70 -9.36
N SER A 25 21.21 -39.92 -8.95
CA SER A 25 21.15 -38.44 -8.94
C SER A 25 19.95 -37.93 -8.13
N LYS A 26 19.84 -38.41 -6.89
CA LYS A 26 18.76 -38.07 -5.95
C LYS A 26 19.31 -37.73 -4.57
N PHE A 27 18.52 -36.97 -3.82
CA PHE A 27 18.63 -36.87 -2.36
C PHE A 27 17.32 -37.40 -1.79
N GLY A 28 17.41 -38.49 -1.02
CA GLY A 28 16.24 -39.24 -0.58
C GLY A 28 15.32 -39.62 -1.74
N THR A 29 14.08 -39.12 -1.72
CA THR A 29 13.10 -39.36 -2.79
C THR A 29 13.12 -38.29 -3.89
N SER A 30 13.80 -37.17 -3.68
CA SER A 30 13.76 -36.01 -4.58
C SER A 30 14.85 -36.09 -5.65
N SER A 31 14.47 -35.88 -6.91
CA SER A 31 15.44 -35.83 -8.01
C SER A 31 16.17 -34.50 -8.05
N PHE A 32 17.37 -34.46 -8.65
CA PHE A 32 18.10 -33.21 -8.83
C PHE A 32 17.30 -32.14 -9.58
N GLY A 33 16.41 -32.54 -10.50
CA GLY A 33 15.52 -31.63 -11.21
C GLY A 33 14.45 -31.02 -10.30
N ASP A 34 13.88 -31.82 -9.40
CA ASP A 34 12.88 -31.34 -8.42
C ASP A 34 13.53 -30.38 -7.43
N ILE A 35 14.73 -30.73 -6.94
CA ILE A 35 15.48 -29.87 -6.00
C ILE A 35 15.89 -28.56 -6.68
N ALA A 36 16.32 -28.59 -7.95
CA ALA A 36 16.65 -27.37 -8.69
C ALA A 36 15.42 -26.45 -8.81
N LYS A 37 14.23 -27.02 -9.04
CA LYS A 37 12.97 -26.30 -9.09
C LYS A 37 12.60 -25.71 -7.73
N ASP A 38 12.75 -26.46 -6.66
CA ASP A 38 12.48 -26.01 -5.28
C ASP A 38 13.40 -24.84 -4.90
N LEU A 39 14.66 -24.88 -5.34
CA LEU A 39 15.64 -23.82 -5.13
C LEU A 39 15.53 -22.64 -6.11
N CYS A 40 14.58 -22.69 -7.06
CA CYS A 40 14.37 -21.70 -8.10
C CYS A 40 15.61 -21.43 -8.97
N ILE A 41 16.38 -22.47 -9.29
CA ILE A 41 17.58 -22.39 -10.14
C ILE A 41 17.48 -23.35 -11.33
N SER A 42 18.26 -23.10 -12.38
CA SER A 42 18.28 -24.02 -13.53
C SER A 42 18.95 -25.36 -13.17
N ALA A 43 18.53 -26.45 -13.83
CA ALA A 43 19.21 -27.75 -13.68
C ALA A 43 20.72 -27.66 -13.98
N SER A 44 21.13 -26.80 -14.93
CA SER A 44 22.53 -26.55 -15.23
C SER A 44 23.30 -25.83 -14.10
N GLN A 45 22.64 -24.93 -13.36
CA GLN A 45 23.22 -24.28 -12.18
C GLN A 45 23.30 -25.25 -11.00
N PHE A 46 22.28 -26.09 -10.82
CA PHE A 46 22.28 -27.16 -9.81
C PHE A 46 23.41 -28.17 -10.07
N SER A 47 23.60 -28.61 -11.31
CA SER A 47 24.73 -29.49 -11.67
C SER A 47 26.09 -28.87 -11.36
N LYS A 48 26.27 -27.55 -11.55
CA LYS A 48 27.52 -26.85 -11.19
C LYS A 48 27.75 -26.87 -9.67
N LEU A 49 26.71 -26.63 -8.89
CA LEU A 49 26.75 -26.70 -7.42
C LEU A 49 27.09 -28.12 -6.93
N ILE A 50 26.51 -29.15 -7.54
CA ILE A 50 26.82 -30.54 -7.19
C ILE A 50 28.27 -30.92 -7.57
N SER A 51 28.76 -30.43 -8.72
CA SER A 51 30.09 -30.75 -9.25
C SER A 51 31.26 -30.00 -8.60
N GLY A 52 31.01 -29.07 -7.68
CA GLY A 52 32.09 -28.28 -7.06
C GLY A 52 32.54 -27.05 -7.86
N THR A 53 31.92 -26.75 -9.01
CA THR A 53 32.39 -25.71 -9.96
C THR A 53 31.62 -24.40 -9.92
N ALA A 54 30.68 -24.27 -8.97
CA ALA A 54 29.91 -23.05 -8.77
C ALA A 54 30.72 -21.95 -8.07
N THR A 55 30.31 -20.69 -8.25
CA THR A 55 30.95 -19.57 -7.57
C THR A 55 30.53 -19.52 -6.10
N GLN A 56 31.32 -18.87 -5.24
CA GLN A 56 30.97 -18.70 -3.81
C GLN A 56 29.58 -18.09 -3.61
N GLY A 57 29.23 -17.07 -4.41
CA GLY A 57 27.91 -16.45 -4.37
C GLY A 57 26.76 -17.35 -4.84
N MET A 58 27.03 -18.41 -5.61
CA MET A 58 26.03 -19.43 -5.92
C MET A 58 25.80 -20.38 -4.74
N TYR A 59 26.87 -20.80 -4.05
CA TYR A 59 26.73 -21.65 -2.86
C TYR A 59 25.98 -20.94 -1.73
N MET A 60 26.36 -19.70 -1.40
CA MET A 60 25.71 -18.95 -0.32
C MET A 60 24.20 -18.78 -0.56
N ARG A 61 23.80 -18.37 -1.78
CA ARG A 61 22.38 -18.22 -2.13
C ARG A 61 21.62 -19.54 -2.07
N SER A 62 22.21 -20.63 -2.55
CA SER A 62 21.55 -21.93 -2.53
C SER A 62 21.41 -22.49 -1.11
N ILE A 63 22.42 -22.30 -0.25
CA ILE A 63 22.37 -22.67 1.17
C ILE A 63 21.28 -21.87 1.90
N GLU A 64 21.22 -20.55 1.69
CA GLU A 64 20.17 -19.69 2.25
C GLU A 64 18.77 -20.10 1.79
N ASN A 65 18.61 -20.44 0.51
CA ASN A 65 17.34 -20.93 -0.02
C ASN A 65 16.91 -22.25 0.61
N ILE A 66 17.84 -23.20 0.83
CA ILE A 66 17.53 -24.46 1.54
C ILE A 66 17.06 -24.16 2.97
N ALA A 67 17.76 -23.29 3.70
CA ALA A 67 17.39 -22.91 5.06
C ALA A 67 16.01 -22.22 5.11
N LEU A 68 15.67 -21.41 4.10
CA LEU A 68 14.35 -20.80 3.97
C LEU A 68 13.27 -21.87 3.78
N LEU A 69 13.51 -22.86 2.92
CA LEU A 69 12.57 -23.95 2.69
C LEU A 69 12.37 -24.82 3.94
N GLU A 70 13.41 -25.05 4.76
CA GLU A 70 13.25 -25.75 6.04
C GLU A 70 12.36 -24.96 7.00
N LYS A 71 12.56 -23.64 7.06
CA LYS A 71 11.73 -22.76 7.90
C LYS A 71 10.26 -22.79 7.47
N LEU A 72 9.99 -22.80 6.16
CA LEU A 72 8.62 -22.89 5.65
C LEU A 72 7.92 -24.19 6.08
N ASP A 73 8.61 -25.34 6.01
CA ASP A 73 8.05 -26.61 6.47
C ASP A 73 7.68 -26.57 7.97
N THR A 74 8.53 -25.98 8.81
CA THR A 74 8.25 -25.84 10.24
C THR A 74 7.01 -24.99 10.51
N LEU A 75 6.86 -23.87 9.80
CA LEU A 75 5.70 -22.99 9.93
C LEU A 75 4.40 -23.65 9.46
N GLU A 76 4.47 -24.46 8.39
CA GLU A 76 3.31 -25.22 7.93
C GLU A 76 2.90 -26.30 8.93
N ALA A 77 3.86 -26.97 9.57
CA ALA A 77 3.59 -27.95 10.62
C ALA A 77 2.93 -27.30 11.84
N GLU A 78 3.45 -26.14 12.30
CA GLU A 78 2.87 -25.36 13.40
C GLU A 78 1.45 -24.89 13.08
N LYS A 79 1.22 -24.40 11.85
CA LYS A 79 -0.12 -23.98 11.40
C LYS A 79 -1.12 -25.13 11.46
N ARG A 80 -0.75 -26.33 10.98
CA ARG A 80 -1.63 -27.52 11.03
C ARG A 80 -1.96 -27.92 12.47
N GLN A 81 -1.01 -27.80 13.40
CA GLN A 81 -1.25 -28.08 14.82
C GLN A 81 -2.24 -27.07 15.42
N LEU A 82 -2.07 -25.78 15.14
CA LEU A 82 -2.99 -24.73 15.61
C LEU A 82 -4.41 -24.88 15.05
N GLU A 83 -4.54 -25.24 13.77
CA GLU A 83 -5.85 -25.52 13.14
C GLU A 83 -6.55 -26.73 13.79
N SER A 84 -5.81 -27.77 14.18
CA SER A 84 -6.38 -28.91 14.90
C SER A 84 -6.87 -28.55 16.31
N GLY A 85 -6.12 -27.72 17.05
CA GLY A 85 -6.49 -27.29 18.40
C GLY A 85 -7.69 -26.33 18.43
N THR A 86 -7.78 -25.43 17.45
CA THR A 86 -8.92 -24.51 17.31
C THR A 86 -10.22 -25.25 16.97
N ASN A 87 -10.16 -26.29 16.13
CA ASN A 87 -11.31 -27.13 15.82
C ASN A 87 -11.82 -27.91 17.05
N GLN A 88 -10.93 -28.48 17.85
CA GLN A 88 -11.30 -29.17 19.10
C GLN A 88 -11.92 -28.22 20.15
N LEU A 89 -11.40 -27.00 20.26
CA LEU A 89 -11.96 -25.98 21.15
C LEU A 89 -13.38 -25.57 20.73
N ASN A 90 -13.61 -25.40 19.43
CA ASN A 90 -14.92 -25.04 18.88
C ASN A 90 -15.97 -26.15 19.07
N GLU A 91 -15.58 -27.42 18.99
CA GLU A 91 -16.47 -28.54 19.30
C GLU A 91 -16.85 -28.57 20.78
N THR A 92 -15.90 -28.33 21.68
CA THR A 92 -16.12 -28.25 23.14
C THR A 92 -17.07 -27.10 23.49
N LEU A 93 -16.91 -25.93 22.87
CA LEU A 93 -17.80 -24.79 23.06
C LEU A 93 -19.22 -25.06 22.55
N ARG A 94 -19.38 -25.79 21.44
CA ARG A 94 -20.70 -26.17 20.91
C ARG A 94 -21.44 -27.14 21.84
N GLN A 95 -20.74 -28.11 22.44
CA GLN A 95 -21.34 -29.03 23.41
C GLN A 95 -21.73 -28.33 24.72
N THR A 96 -20.92 -27.36 25.18
CA THR A 96 -21.24 -26.57 26.39
C THR A 96 -22.47 -25.67 26.17
N ARG A 97 -22.66 -25.17 24.95
CA ARG A 97 -23.77 -24.26 24.61
C ARG A 97 -25.11 -24.99 24.41
N SER A 98 -25.11 -26.27 24.04
CA SER A 98 -26.34 -27.07 23.90
C SER A 98 -26.91 -27.57 25.23
N GLY A 99 -26.13 -27.52 26.33
CA GLY A 99 -26.54 -27.94 27.67
C GLY A 99 -27.22 -26.85 28.54
N ILE A 100 -27.36 -25.62 28.06
CA ILE A 100 -27.99 -24.54 28.85
C ILE A 100 -29.51 -24.76 28.89
N ASN A 101 -29.97 -25.34 30.00
CA ASN A 101 -31.36 -25.67 30.30
C ASN A 101 -32.35 -24.53 29.98
N LYS A 102 -33.50 -24.88 29.36
CA LYS A 102 -34.65 -24.00 29.05
C LYS A 102 -35.06 -23.08 30.22
N ALA A 103 -34.84 -23.51 31.46
CA ALA A 103 -35.15 -22.74 32.67
C ALA A 103 -34.29 -21.48 32.86
N VAL A 104 -33.01 -21.50 32.44
CA VAL A 104 -32.13 -20.32 32.52
C VAL A 104 -32.52 -19.31 31.43
N ARG A 105 -32.89 -19.79 30.24
CA ARG A 105 -33.32 -18.95 29.12
C ARG A 105 -34.56 -18.10 29.44
N ASN A 106 -35.55 -18.69 30.13
CA ASN A 106 -36.76 -17.95 30.52
C ASN A 106 -36.49 -16.93 31.64
N LYS A 107 -35.55 -17.21 32.56
CA LYS A 107 -35.14 -16.24 33.59
C LYS A 107 -34.36 -15.06 32.98
N VAL A 108 -33.45 -15.33 32.04
CA VAL A 108 -32.69 -14.27 31.35
C VAL A 108 -33.61 -13.37 30.52
N LEU A 109 -34.61 -13.93 29.84
CA LEU A 109 -35.61 -13.13 29.12
C LEU A 109 -36.45 -12.26 30.05
N LEU A 110 -36.87 -12.78 31.21
CA LEU A 110 -37.65 -12.04 32.20
C LEU A 110 -36.83 -10.88 32.80
N TYR A 111 -35.58 -11.13 33.17
CA TYR A 111 -34.68 -10.09 33.69
C TYR A 111 -34.34 -9.06 32.62
N GLY A 112 -34.11 -9.48 31.37
CA GLY A 112 -33.90 -8.58 30.25
C GLY A 112 -35.08 -7.64 30.02
N LEU A 113 -36.31 -8.16 30.07
CA LEU A 113 -37.52 -7.34 29.94
C LEU A 113 -37.69 -6.35 31.10
N LEU A 114 -37.39 -6.78 32.33
CA LEU A 114 -37.42 -5.91 33.52
C LEU A 114 -36.38 -4.78 33.43
N THR A 115 -35.16 -5.08 32.98
CA THR A 115 -34.14 -4.04 32.77
C THR A 115 -34.49 -3.08 31.64
N PHE A 116 -35.15 -3.57 30.58
CA PHE A 116 -35.62 -2.73 29.48
C PHE A 116 -36.74 -1.78 29.92
N LEU A 117 -37.70 -2.27 30.71
CA LEU A 117 -38.78 -1.45 31.28
C LEU A 117 -38.23 -0.43 32.30
N ALA A 118 -37.31 -0.83 33.18
CA ALA A 118 -36.68 0.08 34.12
C ALA A 118 -35.86 1.16 33.39
N GLY A 119 -35.10 0.78 32.35
CA GLY A 119 -34.32 1.70 31.53
C GLY A 119 -35.16 2.70 30.75
N SER A 120 -36.33 2.28 30.24
CA SER A 120 -37.26 3.16 29.52
C SER A 120 -37.98 4.15 30.44
N VAL A 121 -38.29 3.76 31.68
CA VAL A 121 -38.78 4.69 32.71
C VAL A 121 -37.68 5.69 33.08
N LEU A 122 -36.44 5.23 33.27
CA LEU A 122 -35.30 6.11 33.57
C LEU A 122 -35.08 7.15 32.46
N THR A 123 -35.05 6.73 31.19
CA THR A 123 -34.85 7.65 30.06
C THR A 123 -36.01 8.62 29.90
N TYR A 124 -37.25 8.22 30.20
CA TYR A 124 -38.40 9.14 30.22
C TYR A 124 -38.23 10.25 31.27
N PHE A 125 -37.79 9.90 32.49
CA PHE A 125 -37.53 10.88 33.54
C PHE A 125 -36.37 11.82 33.19
N PHE A 126 -35.28 11.30 32.62
CA PHE A 126 -34.16 12.14 32.17
C PHE A 126 -34.52 13.02 30.95
N ALA A 127 -35.43 12.58 30.08
CA ALA A 127 -35.87 13.33 28.90
C ALA A 127 -36.80 14.50 29.26
N MET A 128 -37.65 14.34 30.29
CA MET A 128 -38.53 15.43 30.77
C MET A 128 -37.78 16.56 31.45
N ASP A 129 -36.63 16.28 32.08
CA ASP A 129 -35.85 17.25 32.85
C ASP A 129 -34.99 18.18 31.96
N GLY A 130 -35.16 18.12 30.63
CA GLY A 130 -34.41 18.94 29.66
C GLY A 130 -32.89 18.72 29.67
N LYS A 131 -32.41 17.74 30.45
CA LYS A 131 -30.99 17.40 30.69
C LYS A 131 -30.52 16.18 29.92
N LEU A 132 -31.34 15.59 29.05
CA LEU A 132 -30.82 14.91 27.85
C LEU A 132 -30.30 15.98 26.89
N GLY A 133 -29.23 16.64 27.35
CA GLY A 133 -28.36 17.43 26.52
C GLY A 133 -27.98 16.57 25.33
N ARG A 134 -28.05 17.21 24.15
CA ARG A 134 -27.29 16.89 22.95
C ARG A 134 -26.55 15.57 23.09
N PHE A 135 -27.09 14.51 22.49
CA PHE A 135 -26.19 13.54 21.90
C PHE A 135 -25.23 14.39 21.07
N GLU A 136 -24.00 14.53 21.54
CA GLU A 136 -22.92 15.03 20.70
C GLU A 136 -23.09 14.27 19.40
N LYS A 137 -23.34 15.03 18.33
CA LYS A 137 -23.08 14.51 17.00
C LYS A 137 -21.75 13.79 17.10
N ALA A 138 -21.70 12.53 16.70
CA ALA A 138 -20.46 11.90 16.32
C ALA A 138 -19.92 12.65 15.09
N GLU A 139 -19.42 13.87 15.28
CA GLU A 139 -18.35 14.48 14.51
C GLU A 139 -17.09 13.95 15.20
N ILE A 140 -16.20 13.23 14.54
CA ILE A 140 -15.62 13.48 13.24
C ILE A 140 -15.53 12.13 12.52
N LEU A 141 -15.80 12.12 11.22
CA LEU A 141 -15.38 11.03 10.33
C LEU A 141 -13.85 10.99 10.41
N GLU A 142 -13.28 10.27 11.38
CA GLU A 142 -11.83 10.21 11.57
C GLU A 142 -11.18 9.85 10.24
N HIS A 143 -10.19 10.63 9.82
CA HIS A 143 -9.43 10.35 8.61
C HIS A 143 -8.94 8.88 8.65
N PRO A 144 -9.00 8.10 7.55
CA PRO A 144 -8.70 6.66 7.60
C PRO A 144 -7.32 6.32 8.17
N LEU A 145 -6.35 7.23 8.03
CA LEU A 145 -5.00 7.09 8.57
C LEU A 145 -4.88 7.55 10.04
N ALA A 146 -5.81 8.35 10.56
CA ALA A 146 -5.71 8.98 11.88
C ALA A 146 -5.48 7.97 13.00
N ARG A 147 -6.19 6.84 12.99
CA ARG A 147 -6.07 5.82 14.04
C ARG A 147 -4.69 5.18 14.16
N TYR A 148 -3.90 5.24 13.09
CA TYR A 148 -2.55 4.71 13.04
C TYR A 148 -1.50 5.79 13.33
N PHE A 149 -1.72 7.02 12.86
CA PHE A 149 -0.71 8.09 12.86
C PHE A 149 -0.93 9.19 13.88
N ASP A 150 -2.17 9.51 14.25
CA ASP A 150 -2.47 10.67 15.11
C ASP A 150 -2.44 10.31 16.61
N ARG A 151 -1.62 9.32 17.00
CA ARG A 151 -1.40 8.94 18.40
C ARG A 151 -0.26 9.76 19.00
N ASP A 152 -0.28 9.96 20.32
CA ASP A 152 0.80 10.64 21.05
C ASP A 152 2.09 9.79 20.98
N PHE A 153 3.25 10.45 20.85
CA PHE A 153 4.57 9.83 20.81
C PHE A 153 4.85 8.93 22.01
N ASN A 154 4.27 9.24 23.18
CA ASN A 154 4.44 8.49 24.42
C ASN A 154 3.46 7.32 24.59
N THR A 155 2.59 7.06 23.60
CA THR A 155 1.65 5.94 23.72
C THR A 155 2.39 4.60 23.77
N PRO A 156 1.97 3.65 24.63
CA PRO A 156 2.67 2.39 24.87
C PRO A 156 2.63 1.39 23.70
N TYR A 157 2.09 1.79 22.55
CA TYR A 157 2.10 1.03 21.30
C TYR A 157 3.05 1.75 20.36
N ASP A 158 4.04 1.04 19.78
CA ASP A 158 5.07 1.56 18.86
C ASP A 158 4.55 2.75 18.03
N SER A 159 4.86 3.97 18.49
CA SER A 159 4.54 5.19 17.75
C SER A 159 5.09 5.02 16.33
N PRO A 160 4.31 5.33 15.29
CA PRO A 160 4.79 5.16 13.92
C PRO A 160 5.92 6.13 13.57
N TYR A 161 6.18 7.13 14.40
CA TYR A 161 7.22 8.13 14.23
C TYR A 161 8.46 7.79 15.05
N LEU A 162 9.60 8.39 14.71
CA LEU A 162 10.81 8.28 15.52
C LEU A 162 10.56 8.78 16.95
N ASN A 163 11.39 8.40 17.92
CA ASN A 163 11.43 9.11 19.19
C ASN A 163 12.33 10.35 19.06
N GLU A 164 12.11 11.38 19.87
CA GLU A 164 12.92 12.63 19.84
C GLU A 164 14.43 12.37 19.90
N SER A 165 14.86 11.39 20.69
CA SER A 165 16.27 11.00 20.82
C SER A 165 16.90 10.44 19.54
N GLU A 166 16.09 9.98 18.58
CA GLU A 166 16.53 9.36 17.32
C GLU A 166 16.48 10.35 16.14
N VAL A 167 15.86 11.51 16.29
CA VAL A 167 15.57 12.46 15.20
C VAL A 167 16.83 12.89 14.46
N GLN A 168 17.90 13.20 15.20
CA GLN A 168 19.17 13.67 14.61
C GLN A 168 19.89 12.55 13.85
N ASP A 169 19.88 11.33 14.39
CA ASP A 169 20.49 10.15 13.78
C ASP A 169 19.84 9.74 12.45
N TYR A 170 18.56 10.11 12.27
CA TYR A 170 17.74 9.77 11.11
C TYR A 170 17.45 10.97 10.20
N CYS A 171 18.19 12.05 10.35
CA CYS A 171 18.09 13.17 9.44
C CYS A 171 18.90 12.92 8.14
N PRO A 172 18.47 13.34 6.92
CA PRO A 172 17.40 14.29 6.56
C PRO A 172 15.96 13.77 6.66
N CYS A 173 15.75 12.46 6.62
CA CYS A 173 14.41 11.87 6.51
C CYS A 173 13.46 12.22 7.65
N SER A 174 13.96 12.31 8.90
CA SER A 174 13.16 12.72 10.06
C SER A 174 12.50 14.09 9.88
N ALA A 175 13.13 15.01 9.14
CA ALA A 175 12.57 16.33 8.85
C ALA A 175 11.31 16.30 7.99
N TYR A 176 11.16 15.28 7.14
CA TYR A 176 10.03 15.13 6.25
C TYR A 176 8.86 14.38 6.91
N GLU A 177 9.01 13.92 8.16
CA GLU A 177 7.93 13.28 8.89
C GLU A 177 6.78 14.24 9.17
N GLY A 178 5.56 13.75 8.94
CA GLY A 178 4.35 14.50 9.22
C GLY A 178 3.25 14.26 8.21
N VAL A 179 2.42 15.29 8.03
CA VAL A 179 1.22 15.29 7.19
C VAL A 179 1.48 16.11 5.95
N TRP A 180 1.27 15.48 4.80
CA TRP A 180 1.38 16.09 3.49
C TRP A 180 0.05 15.92 2.77
N ALA A 181 -0.27 16.85 1.86
CA ALA A 181 -1.47 16.78 1.06
C ALA A 181 -1.18 16.98 -0.43
N LEU A 182 -2.07 16.54 -1.31
CA LEU A 182 -2.00 16.89 -2.72
C LEU A 182 -2.03 18.42 -2.87
N GLU A 183 -1.03 18.99 -3.56
CA GLU A 183 -0.92 20.43 -3.73
C GLU A 183 -1.97 20.98 -4.69
N ALA A 184 -2.21 20.29 -5.81
CA ALA A 184 -3.22 20.63 -6.78
C ALA A 184 -3.83 19.37 -7.43
N GLU A 185 -5.10 19.49 -7.81
CA GLU A 185 -5.80 18.46 -8.58
C GLU A 185 -5.13 18.24 -9.94
N TYR A 186 -5.08 17.00 -10.40
CA TYR A 186 -4.58 16.67 -11.73
C TYR A 186 -5.53 15.73 -12.46
N LYS A 187 -5.55 15.89 -13.78
CA LYS A 187 -6.45 15.18 -14.69
C LYS A 187 -5.63 14.23 -15.55
N LEU A 188 -6.19 13.07 -15.84
CA LEU A 188 -5.63 12.12 -16.80
C LEU A 188 -6.75 11.60 -17.70
N PRO A 189 -6.53 11.51 -19.03
CA PRO A 189 -7.41 10.71 -19.85
C PRO A 189 -7.25 9.23 -19.46
N LEU A 190 -8.33 8.47 -19.51
CA LEU A 190 -8.29 7.02 -19.33
C LEU A 190 -8.38 6.33 -20.69
N PRO A 191 -7.23 6.09 -21.37
CA PRO A 191 -7.22 5.31 -22.62
C PRO A 191 -7.64 3.85 -22.32
N GLY A 192 -7.98 3.09 -23.34
CA GLY A 192 -8.33 1.66 -23.19
C GLY A 192 -9.80 1.38 -22.88
N ASN A 193 -10.64 2.41 -22.73
CA ASN A 193 -12.08 2.24 -22.86
C ASN A 193 -12.47 2.23 -24.34
N LYS A 194 -13.48 1.43 -24.72
CA LYS A 194 -13.91 1.33 -26.14
C LYS A 194 -14.36 2.65 -26.75
N ARG A 195 -14.58 3.67 -25.91
CA ARG A 195 -15.07 5.00 -26.29
C ARG A 195 -14.18 6.11 -25.71
N PRO A 196 -13.97 7.21 -26.45
CA PRO A 196 -13.24 8.38 -25.95
C PRO A 196 -14.04 9.11 -24.86
N GLY A 197 -13.40 10.07 -24.20
CA GLY A 197 -14.09 10.96 -23.26
C GLY A 197 -14.18 10.49 -21.82
N VAL A 198 -13.42 9.47 -21.41
CA VAL A 198 -13.34 9.08 -19.99
C VAL A 198 -12.09 9.66 -19.35
N TYR A 199 -12.28 10.32 -18.21
CA TYR A 199 -11.23 11.04 -17.49
C TYR A 199 -11.16 10.62 -16.03
N TYR A 200 -9.95 10.66 -15.52
CA TYR A 200 -9.61 10.53 -14.12
C TYR A 200 -9.25 11.91 -13.58
N LEU A 201 -9.81 12.26 -12.43
CA LEU A 201 -9.46 13.47 -11.70
C LEU A 201 -8.96 13.06 -10.31
N ALA A 202 -7.69 13.32 -10.02
CA ALA A 202 -7.18 13.23 -8.65
C ALA A 202 -7.67 14.43 -7.86
N LYS A 203 -8.59 14.20 -6.92
CA LYS A 203 -9.29 15.26 -6.19
C LYS A 203 -8.53 15.67 -4.93
N SER A 204 -8.03 14.70 -4.17
CA SER A 204 -7.24 14.97 -2.98
C SER A 204 -6.39 13.77 -2.60
N SER A 205 -5.27 14.04 -1.93
CA SER A 205 -4.42 13.04 -1.30
C SER A 205 -4.08 13.51 0.09
N ASP A 206 -4.18 12.61 1.07
CA ASP A 206 -3.55 12.75 2.40
C ASP A 206 -2.41 11.73 2.47
N VAL A 207 -1.20 12.22 2.74
CA VAL A 207 -0.01 11.41 2.85
C VAL A 207 0.62 11.58 4.22
N ARG A 208 0.73 10.47 4.95
CA ARG A 208 1.43 10.40 6.22
C ARG A 208 2.83 9.85 5.99
N MET A 209 3.83 10.71 6.13
CA MET A 209 5.22 10.36 5.91
C MET A 209 5.90 10.05 7.24
N LYS A 210 6.61 8.92 7.30
CA LYS A 210 7.40 8.47 8.45
C LYS A 210 8.81 8.06 8.03
N CYS A 211 9.79 8.26 8.88
CA CYS A 211 11.14 7.80 8.63
C CYS A 211 11.29 6.32 8.97
N ALA A 212 11.87 5.55 8.06
CA ALA A 212 12.03 4.12 8.22
C ALA A 212 13.29 3.81 9.04
N LYS A 213 13.12 3.10 10.17
CA LYS A 213 14.23 2.67 11.03
C LYS A 213 15.10 1.58 10.38
N SER A 214 14.51 0.72 9.57
CA SER A 214 15.21 -0.33 8.83
C SER A 214 14.40 -0.76 7.61
N GLN A 215 15.03 -0.83 6.44
CA GLN A 215 14.50 -1.51 5.26
C GLN A 215 15.57 -2.48 4.76
N LYS A 216 15.17 -3.72 4.45
CA LYS A 216 16.10 -4.69 3.83
C LYS A 216 16.65 -4.06 2.55
N ASN A 217 17.96 -4.11 2.37
CA ASN A 217 18.70 -3.72 1.16
C ASN A 217 19.01 -2.23 0.95
N ILE A 218 18.80 -1.34 1.94
CA ILE A 218 19.46 -0.03 1.89
C ILE A 218 20.33 0.24 3.11
N THR A 219 21.61 0.52 2.83
CA THR A 219 22.63 0.95 3.77
C THR A 219 22.61 2.47 3.91
N GLY A 220 22.13 2.96 5.04
CA GLY A 220 22.16 4.38 5.42
C GLY A 220 21.03 4.73 6.38
N LYS A 221 21.36 5.29 7.55
CA LYS A 221 20.35 5.86 8.45
C LYS A 221 19.81 7.16 7.83
N GLY A 222 18.53 7.44 8.05
CA GLY A 222 17.95 8.74 7.73
C GLY A 222 17.75 9.09 6.25
N ILE A 223 17.79 8.11 5.35
CA ILE A 223 17.58 8.33 3.91
C ILE A 223 16.24 7.77 3.39
N HIS A 224 15.53 6.95 4.17
CA HIS A 224 14.28 6.29 3.74
C HIS A 224 13.07 6.80 4.47
N LEU A 225 12.13 7.33 3.69
CA LEU A 225 10.85 7.83 4.19
C LEU A 225 9.72 7.02 3.55
N LEU A 226 8.81 6.52 4.37
CA LEU A 226 7.61 5.79 3.95
C LEU A 226 6.41 6.73 4.03
N GLY A 227 5.74 6.95 2.90
CA GLY A 227 4.50 7.72 2.80
C GLY A 227 3.28 6.84 2.61
N TYR A 228 2.41 6.77 3.61
CA TYR A 228 1.12 6.12 3.50
C TYR A 228 0.13 7.12 2.95
N GLU A 229 -0.37 6.85 1.76
CA GLU A 229 -1.18 7.77 0.99
C GLU A 229 -2.61 7.24 0.86
N TYR A 230 -3.56 8.07 1.24
CA TYR A 230 -4.98 7.90 0.95
C TYR A 230 -5.39 8.91 -0.12
N LEU A 231 -5.76 8.41 -1.29
CA LEU A 231 -6.03 9.21 -2.48
C LEU A 231 -7.50 9.08 -2.87
N ILE A 232 -8.20 10.20 -2.96
CA ILE A 232 -9.56 10.31 -3.46
C ILE A 232 -9.51 10.83 -4.89
N ASN A 233 -10.13 10.09 -5.80
CA ASN A 233 -10.19 10.42 -7.21
C ASN A 233 -11.60 10.27 -7.74
N GLU A 234 -11.86 10.82 -8.90
CA GLU A 234 -13.16 10.76 -9.54
C GLU A 234 -13.02 10.29 -10.98
N ILE A 235 -14.00 9.53 -11.44
CA ILE A 235 -14.13 9.15 -12.84
C ILE A 235 -15.21 10.03 -13.45
N TRP A 236 -14.89 10.68 -14.57
CA TRP A 236 -15.75 11.59 -15.29
C TRP A 236 -15.89 11.12 -16.73
N VAL A 237 -17.09 11.32 -17.31
CA VAL A 237 -17.38 11.01 -18.71
C VAL A 237 -17.82 12.28 -19.42
N ASP A 238 -17.19 12.56 -20.56
CA ASP A 238 -17.63 13.55 -21.53
C ASP A 238 -18.77 12.98 -22.37
N THR A 239 -19.97 13.53 -22.19
CA THR A 239 -21.17 13.06 -22.90
C THR A 239 -21.12 13.34 -24.40
N GLU A 240 -20.24 14.23 -24.86
CA GLU A 240 -20.01 14.51 -26.29
C GLU A 240 -18.95 13.59 -26.90
N GLU A 241 -18.31 12.71 -26.09
CA GLU A 241 -17.29 11.77 -26.54
C GLU A 241 -16.15 12.45 -27.33
N THR A 242 -15.73 13.65 -26.91
CA THR A 242 -14.72 14.43 -27.63
C THR A 242 -13.41 13.62 -27.75
N PRO A 243 -12.85 13.46 -28.96
CA PRO A 243 -11.56 12.79 -29.13
C PRO A 243 -10.46 13.50 -28.37
N LEU A 244 -9.61 12.72 -27.69
CA LEU A 244 -8.47 13.26 -26.93
C LEU A 244 -7.50 14.03 -27.84
N SER A 245 -7.25 13.53 -29.05
CA SER A 245 -6.34 14.16 -30.01
C SER A 245 -7.08 14.48 -31.31
N PRO A 246 -6.88 15.68 -31.91
CA PRO A 246 -5.89 16.70 -31.52
C PRO A 246 -6.37 17.69 -30.45
N THR A 247 -7.64 17.66 -30.06
CA THR A 247 -8.28 18.71 -29.25
C THR A 247 -7.58 18.98 -27.92
N TYR A 248 -7.28 17.92 -27.18
CA TYR A 248 -6.73 17.98 -25.83
C TYR A 248 -5.28 17.49 -25.75
N PHE A 249 -4.80 16.79 -26.77
CA PHE A 249 -3.47 16.21 -26.80
C PHE A 249 -2.85 16.26 -28.19
N ASP A 250 -1.63 16.80 -28.24
CA ASP A 250 -0.81 16.85 -29.44
C ASP A 250 0.09 15.60 -29.50
N LYS A 251 -0.07 14.82 -30.57
CA LYS A 251 0.68 13.57 -30.79
C LYS A 251 2.14 13.80 -31.16
N GLU A 252 2.47 14.92 -31.79
CA GLU A 252 3.82 15.22 -32.24
C GLU A 252 4.68 15.66 -31.06
N THR A 253 4.19 16.62 -30.28
CA THR A 253 4.90 17.11 -29.08
C THR A 253 4.71 16.20 -27.87
N LYS A 254 3.70 15.32 -27.88
CA LYS A 254 3.30 14.44 -26.77
C LYS A 254 2.92 15.22 -25.51
N THR A 255 2.27 16.37 -25.70
CA THR A 255 1.86 17.26 -24.61
C THR A 255 0.36 17.53 -24.64
N PHE A 256 -0.20 17.87 -23.47
CA PHE A 256 -1.57 18.34 -23.36
C PHE A 256 -1.70 19.77 -23.89
N THR A 257 -2.82 20.06 -24.54
CA THR A 257 -3.11 21.41 -25.03
C THR A 257 -3.62 22.30 -23.90
N GLU A 258 -3.58 23.60 -24.09
CA GLU A 258 -4.17 24.56 -23.14
C GLU A 258 -5.66 24.30 -22.90
N ALA A 259 -6.39 23.87 -23.94
CA ALA A 259 -7.79 23.50 -23.82
C ALA A 259 -8.01 22.34 -22.83
N TYR A 260 -7.07 21.41 -22.70
CA TYR A 260 -7.14 20.32 -21.71
C TYR A 260 -6.94 20.84 -20.29
N HIS A 261 -5.95 21.71 -20.09
CA HIS A 261 -5.66 22.27 -18.76
C HIS A 261 -6.83 23.08 -18.21
N GLN A 262 -7.55 23.79 -19.09
CA GLN A 262 -8.73 24.59 -18.78
C GLN A 262 -10.02 23.78 -18.56
N LEU A 263 -10.02 22.46 -18.76
CA LEU A 263 -11.22 21.64 -18.53
C LEU A 263 -11.63 21.64 -17.05
N ASP A 264 -12.78 22.21 -16.73
CA ASP A 264 -13.42 22.01 -15.43
C ASP A 264 -14.58 21.04 -15.57
N PHE A 265 -14.42 19.83 -15.02
CA PHE A 265 -15.45 18.79 -15.09
C PHE A 265 -16.66 19.13 -14.21
N SER A 266 -16.48 19.90 -13.14
CA SER A 266 -17.53 20.18 -12.17
C SER A 266 -18.50 21.25 -12.63
N THR A 267 -18.03 22.22 -13.42
CA THR A 267 -18.85 23.34 -13.90
C THR A 267 -19.40 23.13 -15.31
N ASN A 268 -18.78 22.26 -16.11
CA ASN A 268 -19.17 22.06 -17.50
C ASN A 268 -20.20 20.92 -17.61
N PRO A 269 -21.44 21.21 -18.08
CA PRO A 269 -22.54 20.24 -18.09
C PRO A 269 -22.32 19.04 -19.00
N LYS A 270 -21.36 19.10 -19.93
CA LYS A 270 -21.00 17.94 -20.77
C LYS A 270 -20.26 16.85 -19.99
N PHE A 271 -19.66 17.18 -18.85
CA PHE A 271 -18.99 16.20 -18.02
C PHE A 271 -19.94 15.73 -16.93
N LYS A 272 -20.09 14.41 -16.82
CA LYS A 272 -20.87 13.77 -15.77
C LYS A 272 -19.95 12.89 -14.92
N LYS A 273 -20.05 13.05 -13.61
CA LYS A 273 -19.33 12.20 -12.65
C LYS A 273 -19.94 10.80 -12.67
N LEU A 274 -19.08 9.81 -12.83
CA LEU A 274 -19.46 8.40 -12.90
C LEU A 274 -19.22 7.66 -11.58
N ALA A 275 -18.11 7.95 -10.90
CA ALA A 275 -17.79 7.31 -9.61
C ALA A 275 -16.77 8.13 -8.81
N THR A 276 -16.77 7.93 -7.49
CA THR A 276 -15.68 8.31 -6.59
C THR A 276 -14.81 7.07 -6.33
N ILE A 277 -13.49 7.19 -6.47
CA ILE A 277 -12.53 6.11 -6.23
C ILE A 277 -11.68 6.45 -5.01
N HIS A 278 -11.62 5.54 -4.06
CA HIS A 278 -10.75 5.61 -2.89
C HIS A 278 -9.59 4.64 -3.09
N SER A 279 -8.36 5.14 -3.04
CA SER A 279 -7.14 4.36 -3.27
C SER A 279 -6.17 4.52 -2.12
N PHE A 280 -5.47 3.43 -1.78
CA PHE A 280 -4.40 3.41 -0.80
C PHE A 280 -3.08 3.06 -1.45
N PHE A 281 -2.05 3.82 -1.14
CA PHE A 281 -0.69 3.66 -1.65
C PHE A 281 0.32 3.63 -0.51
N ILE A 282 1.38 2.84 -0.69
CA ILE A 282 2.62 2.98 0.07
C ILE A 282 3.64 3.59 -0.87
N ASN A 283 4.14 4.76 -0.49
CA ASN A 283 5.21 5.46 -1.21
C ASN A 283 6.53 5.24 -0.48
N ASN A 284 7.52 4.73 -1.18
CA ASN A 284 8.90 4.70 -0.73
C ASN A 284 9.63 5.91 -1.29
N PHE A 285 10.08 6.79 -0.40
CA PHE A 285 10.92 7.92 -0.73
C PHE A 285 12.36 7.65 -0.32
N THR A 286 13.30 7.94 -1.21
CA THR A 286 14.73 7.99 -0.90
C THR A 286 15.17 9.44 -0.95
N ILE A 287 15.51 10.00 0.21
CA ILE A 287 16.00 11.36 0.37
C ILE A 287 17.53 11.34 0.32
N ARG A 288 18.09 12.03 -0.68
CA ARG A 288 19.53 12.27 -0.82
C ARG A 288 19.80 13.77 -0.73
N PRO A 289 21.04 14.20 -0.52
CA PRO A 289 21.37 15.63 -0.48
C PRO A 289 20.95 16.37 -1.77
N ASP A 290 21.14 15.74 -2.93
CA ASP A 290 20.90 16.35 -4.23
C ASP A 290 19.53 16.00 -4.84
N SER A 291 18.90 14.94 -4.36
CA SER A 291 17.77 14.32 -5.06
C SER A 291 16.76 13.63 -4.14
N ILE A 292 15.52 13.59 -4.60
CA ILE A 292 14.45 12.80 -3.98
C ILE A 292 13.89 11.84 -5.03
N ILE A 293 13.89 10.56 -4.68
CA ILE A 293 13.33 9.48 -5.51
C ILE A 293 12.05 9.00 -4.84
N ARG A 294 10.96 8.83 -5.60
CA ARG A 294 9.69 8.31 -5.11
C ARG A 294 9.27 7.08 -5.92
N ASN A 295 9.00 5.99 -5.23
CA ASN A 295 8.40 4.78 -5.78
C ASN A 295 7.08 4.51 -5.06
N GLY A 296 5.95 4.61 -5.76
CA GLY A 296 4.63 4.33 -5.21
C GLY A 296 4.20 2.90 -5.51
N GLU A 297 3.59 2.22 -4.55
CA GLU A 297 2.99 0.90 -4.72
C GLU A 297 1.52 0.94 -4.31
N PRO A 298 0.61 0.34 -5.10
CA PRO A 298 -0.79 0.23 -4.71
C PRO A 298 -0.97 -0.79 -3.59
N CYS A 299 -1.86 -0.52 -2.65
CA CYS A 299 -2.25 -1.50 -1.63
C CYS A 299 -3.69 -1.96 -1.77
N GLY A 300 -4.58 -1.06 -2.21
CA GLY A 300 -5.99 -1.38 -2.35
C GLY A 300 -6.79 -0.20 -2.87
N ARG A 301 -7.97 -0.47 -3.40
CA ARG A 301 -8.86 0.54 -3.96
C ARG A 301 -10.31 0.04 -4.00
N PHE A 302 -11.26 0.97 -3.95
CA PHE A 302 -12.67 0.66 -4.15
C PHE A 302 -13.40 1.89 -4.71
N ALA A 303 -14.55 1.66 -5.33
CA ALA A 303 -15.43 2.71 -5.84
C ALA A 303 -16.64 2.91 -4.93
N THR A 304 -17.09 4.15 -4.85
CA THR A 304 -18.33 4.61 -4.21
C THR A 304 -19.08 5.52 -5.19
N ASP A 305 -20.35 5.80 -4.90
CA ASP A 305 -21.20 6.70 -5.69
C ASP A 305 -21.23 6.37 -7.19
N VAL A 306 -21.26 5.08 -7.53
CA VAL A 306 -21.21 4.64 -8.92
C VAL A 306 -22.56 4.85 -9.61
N ASP A 307 -22.58 5.68 -10.65
CA ASP A 307 -23.73 5.81 -11.55
C ASP A 307 -23.72 4.68 -12.60
N TRP A 308 -24.41 3.59 -12.28
CA TRP A 308 -24.51 2.43 -13.16
C TRP A 308 -25.29 2.70 -14.45
N ALA A 309 -26.21 3.67 -14.45
CA ALA A 309 -26.95 4.02 -15.66
C ALA A 309 -26.02 4.71 -16.66
N LEU A 310 -25.25 5.71 -16.19
CA LEU A 310 -24.25 6.39 -16.98
C LEU A 310 -23.13 5.43 -17.43
N ALA A 311 -22.64 4.58 -16.53
CA ALA A 311 -21.62 3.58 -16.86
C ALA A 311 -22.09 2.63 -17.98
N LYS A 312 -23.35 2.18 -17.93
CA LYS A 312 -23.93 1.34 -18.97
C LYS A 312 -24.13 2.08 -20.30
N GLU A 313 -24.58 3.34 -20.25
CA GLU A 313 -24.81 4.19 -21.43
C GLU A 313 -23.52 4.39 -22.23
N PHE A 314 -22.42 4.73 -21.53
CA PHE A 314 -21.12 5.02 -22.15
C PHE A 314 -20.20 3.79 -22.22
N GLY A 315 -20.69 2.61 -21.83
CA GLY A 315 -19.93 1.36 -21.90
C GLY A 315 -18.69 1.33 -21.01
N VAL A 316 -18.68 2.08 -19.92
CA VAL A 316 -17.61 2.10 -18.92
C VAL A 316 -17.83 0.96 -17.94
N ASP A 317 -16.84 0.08 -17.78
CA ASP A 317 -16.84 -0.92 -16.71
C ASP A 317 -16.01 -0.40 -15.52
N PRO A 318 -16.65 0.02 -14.40
CA PRO A 318 -15.94 0.53 -13.23
C PRO A 318 -14.99 -0.50 -12.63
N LYS A 319 -15.33 -1.79 -12.71
CA LYS A 319 -14.48 -2.87 -12.20
C LYS A 319 -13.22 -2.98 -13.05
N TYR A 320 -13.34 -2.95 -14.37
CA TYR A 320 -12.19 -2.92 -15.27
C TYR A 320 -11.30 -1.68 -15.01
N VAL A 321 -11.91 -0.51 -14.84
CA VAL A 321 -11.17 0.72 -14.52
C VAL A 321 -10.37 0.57 -13.22
N LEU A 322 -10.98 0.02 -12.16
CA LEU A 322 -10.28 -0.23 -10.91
C LEU A 322 -9.14 -1.25 -11.06
N GLU A 323 -9.43 -2.42 -11.63
CA GLU A 323 -8.54 -3.58 -11.61
C GLU A 323 -7.43 -3.53 -12.67
N ASN A 324 -7.65 -2.85 -13.80
CA ASN A 324 -6.74 -2.88 -14.95
C ASN A 324 -6.18 -1.51 -15.30
N VAL A 325 -6.98 -0.45 -15.23
CA VAL A 325 -6.57 0.90 -15.65
C VAL A 325 -5.82 1.60 -14.52
N LEU A 326 -6.46 1.70 -13.35
CA LEU A 326 -5.85 2.34 -12.19
C LEU A 326 -4.77 1.46 -11.56
N ALA A 327 -4.84 0.14 -11.74
CA ALA A 327 -3.75 -0.74 -11.31
C ALA A 327 -2.45 -0.39 -12.03
N ASP A 328 -2.50 -0.13 -13.34
CA ASP A 328 -1.32 0.28 -14.10
C ASP A 328 -0.84 1.70 -13.75
N LEU A 329 -1.76 2.60 -13.34
CA LEU A 329 -1.41 3.94 -12.82
C LEU A 329 -0.46 3.89 -11.61
N THR A 330 -0.31 2.74 -10.98
CA THR A 330 0.49 2.59 -9.76
C THR A 330 1.92 2.11 -10.01
N ILE A 331 2.23 1.71 -11.25
CA ILE A 331 3.59 1.36 -11.70
C ILE A 331 4.27 2.58 -12.35
N THR A 332 3.60 3.72 -12.39
CA THR A 332 4.06 4.95 -13.06
C THR A 332 5.48 5.36 -12.66
N ASP A 333 6.37 5.41 -13.65
CA ASP A 333 7.70 5.99 -13.56
C ASP A 333 7.59 7.51 -13.34
N CYS A 334 7.76 7.93 -12.08
CA CYS A 334 7.97 9.33 -11.74
C CYS A 334 9.46 9.66 -11.80
N ASN A 335 9.81 10.81 -12.36
CA ASN A 335 11.19 11.26 -12.43
C ASN A 335 11.74 11.53 -11.03
N THR A 336 13.05 11.28 -10.87
CA THR A 336 13.81 11.80 -9.73
C THR A 336 13.79 13.32 -9.77
N ILE A 337 13.54 13.96 -8.63
CA ILE A 337 13.54 15.43 -8.52
C ILE A 337 14.81 15.89 -7.79
N PRO A 338 15.27 17.13 -8.02
CA PRO A 338 16.22 17.76 -7.12
C PRO A 338 15.66 17.80 -5.69
N ASN A 339 16.50 17.73 -4.67
CA ASN A 339 16.08 17.96 -3.29
C ASN A 339 16.06 19.47 -3.00
N PRO A 340 14.89 20.14 -2.96
CA PRO A 340 14.82 21.58 -2.72
C PRO A 340 15.04 21.95 -1.25
N PHE A 341 14.99 20.99 -0.33
CA PHE A 341 15.18 21.21 1.11
C PHE A 341 16.34 20.32 1.59
N CYS A 342 17.50 20.55 0.98
CA CYS A 342 18.73 19.88 1.36
C CYS A 342 19.23 20.36 2.73
N ASP A 343 18.97 21.61 3.11
CA ASP A 343 18.85 21.99 4.53
C ASP A 343 17.40 21.74 4.98
N PRO A 344 17.14 20.72 5.82
CA PRO A 344 15.78 20.38 6.19
C PRO A 344 15.11 21.42 7.10
N ASN A 345 15.87 22.36 7.67
CA ASN A 345 15.31 23.49 8.44
C ASN A 345 14.63 24.54 7.54
N GLU A 346 14.78 24.44 6.22
CA GLU A 346 14.06 25.29 5.26
C GLU A 346 12.62 24.83 5.01
N LEU A 347 12.25 23.64 5.47
CA LEU A 347 10.88 23.13 5.39
C LEU A 347 9.93 24.04 6.17
N LYS A 348 8.80 24.39 5.54
CA LYS A 348 7.77 25.26 6.12
C LYS A 348 6.40 24.69 5.86
N GLU A 349 5.68 24.44 6.93
CA GLU A 349 4.27 24.07 6.88
C GLU A 349 3.47 25.06 6.03
N GLY A 350 2.57 24.53 5.20
CA GLY A 350 1.73 25.32 4.31
C GLY A 350 2.45 25.93 3.09
N LYS A 351 3.78 25.77 2.95
CA LYS A 351 4.55 26.36 1.85
C LYS A 351 5.45 25.38 1.11
N SER A 352 6.10 24.46 1.81
CA SER A 352 7.01 23.50 1.20
C SER A 352 6.26 22.50 0.33
N VAL A 353 6.76 22.30 -0.89
CA VAL A 353 6.17 21.41 -1.89
C VAL A 353 7.26 20.52 -2.49
N ILE A 354 6.98 19.22 -2.62
CA ILE A 354 7.78 18.27 -3.40
C ILE A 354 6.94 17.76 -4.57
N GLY A 355 7.36 18.06 -5.80
CA GLY A 355 6.57 17.81 -7.00
C GLY A 355 7.29 16.96 -8.03
N PHE A 356 6.70 15.82 -8.38
CA PHE A 356 7.25 14.82 -9.27
C PHE A 356 6.55 14.88 -10.63
N ASP A 357 7.33 14.97 -11.69
CA ASP A 357 6.82 14.81 -13.06
C ASP A 357 6.81 13.32 -13.41
N CYS A 358 5.67 12.83 -13.85
CA CYS A 358 5.36 11.43 -13.99
C CYS A 358 4.75 11.13 -15.37
N TYR A 359 4.85 9.88 -15.82
CA TYR A 359 4.25 9.45 -17.08
C TYR A 359 3.26 8.31 -16.87
N TYR A 360 2.01 8.54 -17.21
CA TYR A 360 0.95 7.55 -17.11
C TYR A 360 0.84 6.70 -18.37
N THR A 361 0.92 5.37 -18.22
CA THR A 361 0.69 4.39 -19.29
C THR A 361 -0.25 3.29 -18.82
N ILE A 362 -1.08 2.77 -19.73
CA ILE A 362 -1.83 1.52 -19.53
C ILE A 362 -1.24 0.48 -20.49
N LYS A 363 -0.64 -0.58 -19.96
CA LYS A 363 0.04 -1.62 -20.76
C LYS A 363 0.90 -1.03 -21.92
N THR A 364 0.67 -1.50 -23.15
CA THR A 364 1.32 -1.02 -24.39
C THR A 364 0.50 0.05 -25.12
N GLU A 365 -0.67 0.41 -24.61
CA GLU A 365 -1.65 1.19 -25.35
C GLU A 365 -1.59 2.66 -24.91
N ASN A 366 -0.70 3.41 -25.55
CA ASN A 366 -0.82 4.87 -25.59
C ASN A 366 -1.05 5.38 -27.01
N LEU A 367 -2.16 4.93 -27.63
CA LEU A 367 -2.53 5.26 -29.01
C LEU A 367 -1.41 4.97 -30.04
N GLY A 368 -0.46 4.08 -29.72
CA GLY A 368 0.71 3.78 -30.55
C GLY A 368 1.86 4.82 -30.51
N ILE A 369 1.84 5.78 -29.58
CA ILE A 369 2.74 6.96 -29.57
C ILE A 369 4.10 6.70 -28.86
N GLY A 370 4.30 5.51 -28.27
CA GLY A 370 5.60 5.07 -27.74
C GLY A 370 6.09 5.78 -26.47
N ARG A 371 5.21 6.45 -25.71
CA ARG A 371 5.46 7.02 -24.36
C ARG A 371 4.13 7.27 -23.65
N GLY A 372 4.08 7.43 -22.33
CA GLY A 372 2.86 7.75 -21.54
C GLY A 372 2.38 9.21 -21.58
N TYR A 373 1.22 9.49 -20.96
CA TYR A 373 0.70 10.84 -20.76
C TYR A 373 1.41 11.55 -19.60
N PRO A 374 1.98 12.75 -19.81
CA PRO A 374 2.69 13.46 -18.76
C PRO A 374 1.73 14.05 -17.73
N TYR A 375 2.02 13.92 -16.44
CA TYR A 375 1.32 14.64 -15.38
C TYR A 375 2.27 14.97 -14.24
N ARG A 376 1.90 15.95 -13.41
CA ARG A 376 2.68 16.34 -12.23
C ARG A 376 1.89 15.99 -10.98
N LYS A 377 2.53 15.29 -10.05
CA LYS A 377 1.99 15.01 -8.72
C LYS A 377 2.86 15.70 -7.68
N ALA A 378 2.28 16.65 -6.97
CA ALA A 378 2.97 17.43 -5.95
C ALA A 378 2.33 17.29 -4.59
N PHE A 379 3.16 17.16 -3.57
CA PHE A 379 2.76 17.08 -2.18
C PHE A 379 3.20 18.33 -1.44
N LYS A 380 2.27 18.96 -0.75
CA LYS A 380 2.48 20.14 0.08
C LYS A 380 2.53 19.72 1.56
N LEU A 381 3.54 20.19 2.28
CA LEU A 381 3.67 19.96 3.71
C LEU A 381 2.55 20.71 4.45
N ILE A 382 1.74 19.99 5.21
CA ILE A 382 0.65 20.55 6.02
C ILE A 382 1.07 20.66 7.47
N LYS A 383 1.69 19.61 8.01
CA LYS A 383 2.19 19.55 9.37
C LYS A 383 3.51 18.79 9.41
N GLN A 384 4.51 19.35 10.08
CA GLN A 384 5.79 18.73 10.32
C GLN A 384 5.82 18.18 11.75
N ASN A 385 6.38 16.99 11.93
CA ASN A 385 6.51 16.40 13.27
C ASN A 385 7.77 16.88 13.99
N TYR A 386 8.85 17.06 13.24
CA TYR A 386 10.14 17.52 13.76
C TYR A 386 10.57 18.76 12.98
N SER A 387 10.42 19.92 13.60
CA SER A 387 10.86 21.21 13.06
C SER A 387 12.04 21.76 13.84
N ASP A 388 12.86 22.57 13.17
CA ASP A 388 13.94 23.38 13.72
C ASP A 388 15.11 22.61 14.39
N ASN A 389 16.31 23.19 14.36
CA ASN A 389 17.51 22.67 15.02
C ASN A 389 17.94 21.25 14.58
N LEU A 390 17.60 20.86 13.35
CA LEU A 390 18.14 19.65 12.75
C LEU A 390 19.58 19.92 12.28
N LEU A 391 20.54 19.11 12.72
CA LEU A 391 21.97 19.35 12.51
C LEU A 391 22.50 18.79 11.17
N CYS A 392 21.63 18.09 10.44
CA CYS A 392 21.82 17.61 9.08
C CYS A 392 21.69 18.75 8.07
N GLY A 393 22.48 18.68 7.00
CA GLY A 393 22.41 19.61 5.87
C GLY A 393 23.26 19.09 4.73
N CYS A 394 23.35 19.86 3.65
CA CYS A 394 24.18 19.51 2.50
C CYS A 394 25.65 19.47 2.90
N LYS A 395 26.26 18.28 2.91
CA LYS A 395 27.71 18.12 2.76
C LYS A 395 28.01 17.56 1.39
#